data_AF-A0A359CA64-F1
#
_entry.id   AF-A0A359CA64-F1
#
_cell.length_a   1.000
_cell.length_b   1.000
_cell.length_c   1.000
_cell.angle_alpha   90.00
_cell.angle_beta   90.00
_cell.angle_gamma   90.00
#
_symmetry.space_group_name_H-M   'P 1'
#
loop_
_entity.id
_entity.type
_entity.pdbx_description
1 polymer ?
#
loop_
_entity_poly.entity_id
_entity_poly.type
_entity_poly.pdbx_seq_one_letter_code
_entity_poly.pdbx_strand_id
1 'polypeptide(L)'
;MRVHYLLNQGAAPESKLADVEIHFEEGILSGLKLVGCSVWRSKKGEGPTVLVPSRSYATASGVRYYELLRPSEEKGTGDDAGGKLTIRNFRQYIRDEYLKIASLPQERETRKKESSAGR
;
A
#
# COMPACT_ATOMS: atom_id res chain seq x y z
N MET A 1 -0.88 0.59 -15.97
CA MET A 1 -1.08 1.01 -14.57
C MET A 1 0.22 0.81 -13.85
N ARG A 2 0.52 1.68 -12.89
CA ARG A 2 1.78 1.64 -12.14
C ARG A 2 1.52 1.75 -10.65
N VAL A 3 2.29 1.00 -9.87
CA VAL A 3 2.22 1.06 -8.40
C VAL A 3 3.38 1.89 -7.88
N HIS A 4 3.06 2.92 -7.11
CA HIS A 4 4.02 3.81 -6.48
C HIS A 4 4.02 3.59 -4.97
N TYR A 5 5.20 3.55 -4.39
CA TYR A 5 5.42 3.44 -2.94
C TYR A 5 6.00 4.74 -2.42
N LEU A 6 5.24 5.41 -1.57
CA LEU A 6 5.67 6.62 -0.87
C LEU A 6 6.18 6.19 0.50
N LEU A 7 7.49 6.02 0.63
CA LEU A 7 8.10 5.54 1.87
C LEU A 7 7.81 6.50 3.02
N ASN A 8 7.47 5.94 4.18
CA ASN A 8 7.26 6.72 5.38
C ASN A 8 8.63 7.10 5.97
N GLN A 9 9.18 8.24 5.55
CA GLN A 9 10.51 8.75 5.91
C GLN A 9 10.58 9.26 7.38
N GLY A 10 10.19 8.43 8.34
CA GLY A 10 10.19 8.75 9.77
C GLY A 10 8.98 9.56 10.25
N ALA A 11 7.93 9.73 9.44
CA ALA A 11 6.71 10.38 9.90
C ALA A 11 5.88 9.46 10.80
N ALA A 12 5.13 10.05 11.74
CA ALA A 12 4.24 9.31 12.61
C ALA A 12 2.99 8.81 11.85
N PRO A 13 2.54 7.57 12.07
CA PRO A 13 3.12 6.57 12.99
C PRO A 13 4.30 5.81 12.35
N GLU A 14 5.36 5.55 13.14
CA GLU A 14 6.56 4.78 12.70
C GLU A 14 6.25 3.34 12.26
N SER A 15 5.10 2.81 12.67
CA SER A 15 4.62 1.50 12.25
C SER A 15 4.11 1.50 10.81
N LYS A 16 3.78 2.66 10.22
CA LYS A 16 3.49 2.77 8.79
C LYS A 16 4.82 2.80 8.04
N LEU A 17 4.93 2.00 7.00
CA LEU A 17 6.17 1.85 6.23
C LEU A 17 6.10 2.56 4.88
N ALA A 18 4.93 2.55 4.24
CA ALA A 18 4.69 3.29 3.01
C ALA A 18 3.20 3.53 2.78
N ASP A 19 2.87 4.63 2.11
CA ASP A 19 1.64 4.73 1.33
C ASP A 19 1.82 4.08 -0.03
N VAL A 20 0.74 3.53 -0.57
CA VAL A 20 0.73 2.86 -1.87
C VAL A 20 -0.32 3.52 -2.75
N GLU A 21 0.11 4.01 -3.90
CA GLU A 21 -0.75 4.61 -4.91
C GLU A 21 -0.73 3.78 -6.19
N ILE A 22 -1.90 3.59 -6.81
CA ILE A 22 -2.02 2.91 -8.11
C ILE A 22 -2.42 3.95 -9.14
N HIS A 23 -1.53 4.26 -10.07
CA HIS A 23 -1.72 5.25 -11.12
C HIS A 23 -2.29 4.56 -12.36
N PHE A 24 -3.43 5.06 -12.84
CA PHE A 24 -4.04 4.61 -14.08
C PHE A 24 -3.44 5.41 -15.23
N GLU A 25 -2.78 4.71 -16.15
CA GLU A 25 -2.04 5.34 -17.26
C GLU A 25 -2.85 5.35 -18.57
N GLU A 26 -3.90 4.53 -18.67
CA GLU A 26 -4.64 4.29 -19.91
C GLU A 26 -6.16 4.23 -19.68
N GLY A 27 -6.94 4.46 -20.74
CA GLY A 27 -8.40 4.39 -20.74
C GLY A 27 -9.09 5.58 -20.05
N ILE A 28 -10.38 5.43 -19.74
CA ILE A 28 -11.23 6.49 -19.16
C ILE A 28 -10.78 6.94 -17.75
N LEU A 29 -9.97 6.13 -17.07
CA LEU A 29 -9.42 6.45 -15.75
C LEU A 29 -8.01 7.04 -15.84
N SER A 30 -7.43 7.20 -17.04
CA SER A 30 -6.09 7.74 -17.22
C SER A 30 -5.93 9.11 -16.52
N GLY A 31 -4.82 9.29 -15.81
CA GLY A 31 -4.54 10.49 -15.02
C GLY A 31 -5.12 10.45 -13.60
N LEU A 32 -5.93 9.46 -13.26
CA LEU A 32 -6.37 9.22 -11.88
C LEU A 32 -5.39 8.31 -11.15
N LYS A 33 -5.39 8.42 -9.81
CA LYS A 33 -4.73 7.48 -8.92
C LYS A 33 -5.68 6.95 -7.85
N LEU A 34 -5.62 5.65 -7.58
CA LEU A 34 -6.24 5.05 -6.42
C LEU A 34 -5.30 5.20 -5.22
N VAL A 35 -5.82 5.77 -4.14
CA VAL A 35 -5.13 5.98 -2.87
C VAL A 35 -5.80 5.21 -1.73
N GLY A 36 -5.15 5.12 -0.57
CA GLY A 36 -5.69 4.47 0.63
C GLY A 36 -5.18 3.04 0.86
N CYS A 37 -4.31 2.53 -0.02
CA CYS A 37 -3.48 1.37 0.27
C CYS A 37 -2.26 1.80 1.09
N SER A 38 -1.82 0.97 2.03
CA SER A 38 -0.62 1.26 2.84
C SER A 38 0.06 -0.01 3.35
N VAL A 39 1.38 0.07 3.52
CA VAL A 39 2.22 -0.99 4.10
C VAL A 39 2.55 -0.64 5.54
N TRP A 40 2.42 -1.60 6.43
CA TRP A 40 2.63 -1.45 7.87
C TRP A 40 3.57 -2.53 8.39
N ARG A 41 4.38 -2.19 9.40
CA ARG A 41 5.17 -3.15 10.16
C ARG A 41 4.23 -4.16 10.80
N SER A 42 4.54 -5.45 10.67
CA SER A 42 3.77 -6.47 11.38
C SER A 42 4.03 -6.39 12.88
N LYS A 43 2.96 -6.59 13.64
CA LYS A 43 3.00 -6.66 15.10
C LYS A 43 3.57 -8.00 15.61
N LYS A 44 3.65 -9.04 14.76
CA LYS A 44 4.01 -10.42 15.14
C LYS A 44 5.31 -10.92 14.48
N GLY A 45 6.03 -10.06 13.75
CA GLY A 45 7.28 -10.44 13.07
C GLY A 45 7.12 -11.18 11.73
N GLU A 46 5.90 -11.51 11.30
CA GLU A 46 5.59 -12.27 10.06
C GLU A 46 5.71 -11.46 8.74
N GLY A 47 6.60 -10.46 8.69
CA GLY A 47 6.74 -9.55 7.54
C GLY A 47 5.62 -8.50 7.46
N PRO A 48 5.77 -7.43 6.66
CA PRO A 48 4.85 -6.29 6.70
C PRO A 48 3.42 -6.65 6.26
N THR A 49 2.44 -5.96 6.84
CA THR A 49 1.01 -6.10 6.54
C THR A 49 0.58 -5.03 5.55
N VAL A 50 -0.33 -5.38 4.63
CA VAL A 50 -0.91 -4.44 3.66
C VAL A 50 -2.35 -4.16 4.04
N LEU A 51 -2.66 -2.89 4.30
CA LEU A 51 -4.02 -2.39 4.45
C LEU A 51 -4.49 -1.81 3.13
N VAL A 52 -5.74 -2.10 2.78
CA VAL A 52 -6.42 -1.60 1.58
C VAL A 52 -7.43 -0.52 1.99
N PRO A 53 -7.96 0.27 1.03
CA PRO A 53 -9.00 1.25 1.32
C PRO A 53 -10.15 0.60 2.10
N SER A 54 -10.52 1.23 3.20
CA SER A 54 -11.56 0.74 4.10
C SER A 54 -12.42 1.88 4.59
N ARG A 55 -13.65 1.57 5.00
CA ARG A 55 -14.55 2.50 5.68
C ARG A 55 -14.84 2.02 7.08
N SER A 56 -14.93 2.97 8.00
CA SER A 56 -15.44 2.72 9.33
C SER A 56 -16.97 2.77 9.35
N TYR A 57 -17.56 2.07 10.30
CA TYR A 57 -18.97 2.18 10.67
C TYR A 57 -19.12 1.96 12.17
N ALA A 58 -20.10 2.64 12.77
CA ALA A 58 -20.39 2.50 14.19
C ALA A 58 -21.27 1.26 14.42
N THR A 59 -20.95 0.50 15.46
CA THR A 59 -21.73 -0.59 16.02
C THR A 59 -22.02 -0.30 17.50
N ALA A 60 -23.02 -0.97 18.09
CA ALA A 60 -23.31 -0.83 19.52
C ALA A 60 -22.08 -1.12 20.42
N SER A 61 -21.16 -1.96 19.93
CA SER A 61 -19.90 -2.34 20.60
C SER A 61 -18.66 -1.55 20.18
N GLY A 62 -18.80 -0.47 19.40
CA GLY A 62 -17.67 0.39 19.00
C GLY A 62 -17.55 0.61 17.49
N VAL A 63 -16.36 0.97 17.00
CA VAL A 63 -16.13 1.22 15.57
C VAL A 63 -15.56 -0.04 14.91
N ARG A 64 -16.18 -0.45 13.80
CA ARG A 64 -15.72 -1.55 12.95
C ARG A 64 -15.29 -1.00 11.59
N TYR A 65 -14.51 -1.78 10.86
CA TYR A 65 -13.99 -1.43 9.55
C TYR A 65 -14.30 -2.54 8.55
N TYR A 66 -14.65 -2.17 7.33
CA TYR A 66 -14.73 -3.11 6.21
C TYR A 66 -13.94 -2.58 5.02
N GLU A 67 -13.42 -3.52 4.24
CA GLU A 67 -12.55 -3.23 3.09
C GLU A 67 -13.37 -2.97 1.82
N LEU A 68 -12.88 -2.05 1.01
CA LEU A 68 -13.50 -1.64 -0.25
C LEU A 68 -12.93 -2.36 -1.48
N LEU A 69 -11.79 -3.05 -1.35
CA LEU A 69 -11.24 -3.85 -2.43
C LEU A 69 -12.10 -5.10 -2.64
N ARG A 70 -12.60 -5.28 -3.87
CA ARG A 70 -13.43 -6.42 -4.26
C ARG A 70 -12.90 -7.04 -5.57
N PRO A 71 -13.09 -8.35 -5.78
CA PRO A 71 -12.92 -8.96 -7.10
C PRO A 71 -13.87 -8.30 -8.11
N SER A 72 -13.42 -8.13 -9.35
CA SER A 72 -14.25 -7.56 -10.42
C SER A 72 -15.29 -8.55 -10.95
N GLU A 73 -15.02 -9.85 -10.87
CA GLU A 73 -15.99 -10.89 -11.21
C GLU A 73 -16.76 -11.32 -9.95
N GLU A 74 -18.08 -11.17 -9.99
CA GLU A 74 -18.96 -11.75 -8.97
C GLU A 74 -19.15 -13.25 -9.26
N LYS A 75 -18.27 -14.11 -8.73
CA LYS A 75 -18.62 -15.52 -8.53
C LYS A 75 -19.27 -15.63 -7.15
N GLY A 76 -20.53 -16.06 -7.14
CA GLY A 76 -21.52 -15.76 -6.10
C GLY A 76 -21.14 -16.06 -4.64
N THR A 77 -21.77 -15.28 -3.75
CA THR A 77 -21.74 -15.33 -2.27
C THR A 77 -20.38 -15.10 -1.61
N GLY A 78 -20.40 -14.43 -0.45
CA GLY A 78 -19.21 -13.87 0.24
C GLY A 78 -18.16 -14.86 0.75
N ASP A 79 -18.24 -16.13 0.35
CA ASP A 79 -17.27 -17.18 0.63
C ASP A 79 -16.58 -17.74 -0.63
N ASP A 80 -16.65 -17.01 -1.77
CA ASP A 80 -15.90 -17.41 -2.96
C ASP A 80 -14.39 -17.44 -2.68
N ALA A 81 -13.84 -18.66 -2.68
CA ALA A 81 -12.42 -18.91 -2.50
C ALA A 81 -11.58 -18.18 -3.57
N GLY A 82 -12.11 -18.00 -4.78
CA GLY A 82 -11.47 -17.28 -5.87
C GLY A 82 -11.29 -15.80 -5.57
N GLY A 83 -12.35 -15.14 -5.08
CA GLY A 83 -12.30 -13.76 -4.64
C GLY A 83 -11.34 -13.53 -3.47
N LYS A 84 -11.35 -14.40 -2.46
CA LYS A 84 -10.42 -14.34 -1.32
C LYS A 84 -8.96 -14.50 -1.77
N LEU A 85 -8.71 -15.44 -2.68
CA LEU A 85 -7.37 -15.66 -3.24
C LEU A 85 -6.89 -14.43 -4.02
N THR A 86 -7.76 -13.81 -4.83
CA THR A 86 -7.42 -12.61 -5.59
C THR A 86 -6.99 -11.44 -4.69
N ILE A 87 -7.75 -11.18 -3.62
CA ILE A 87 -7.39 -10.13 -2.65
C ILE A 87 -6.08 -10.47 -1.93
N ARG A 88 -5.87 -11.75 -1.56
CA ARG A 88 -4.63 -12.21 -0.94
C ARG A 88 -3.43 -12.00 -1.87
N ASN A 89 -3.57 -12.34 -3.15
CA ASN A 89 -2.53 -12.16 -4.16
C ASN A 89 -2.17 -10.69 -4.34
N PHE A 90 -3.16 -9.80 -4.37
CA PHE A 90 -2.91 -8.36 -4.41
C PHE A 90 -2.07 -7.90 -3.21
N ARG A 91 -2.45 -8.28 -1.98
CA ARG A 91 -1.68 -7.94 -0.78
C ARG A 91 -0.26 -8.49 -0.82
N GLN A 92 -0.10 -9.72 -1.30
CA GLN A 92 1.20 -10.36 -1.43
C GLN A 92 2.09 -9.63 -2.44
N TYR A 93 1.55 -9.31 -3.62
CA TYR A 93 2.26 -8.49 -4.61
C TYR A 93 2.74 -7.17 -4.02
N ILE A 94 1.83 -6.42 -3.35
CA ILE A 94 2.19 -5.13 -2.75
C ILE A 94 3.30 -5.27 -1.70
N ARG A 95 3.25 -6.32 -0.88
CA ARG A 95 4.26 -6.62 0.13
C ARG A 95 5.60 -6.94 -0.50
N ASP A 96 5.62 -7.84 -1.48
CA ASP A 96 6.86 -8.36 -2.06
C ASP A 96 7.60 -7.25 -2.82
N GLU A 97 6.87 -6.41 -3.55
CA GLU A 97 7.44 -5.21 -4.19
C GLU A 97 7.98 -4.19 -3.18
N TYR A 98 7.27 -3.95 -2.06
CA TYR A 98 7.79 -3.11 -0.99
C TYR A 98 9.11 -3.65 -0.42
N LEU A 99 9.21 -4.95 -0.18
CA LEU A 99 10.42 -5.58 0.36
C LEU A 99 11.62 -5.42 -0.58
N LYS A 100 11.39 -5.55 -1.90
CA LYS A 100 12.43 -5.27 -2.91
C LYS A 100 12.91 -3.83 -2.79
N ILE A 101 11.99 -2.85 -2.77
CA ILE A 101 12.31 -1.42 -2.66
C ILE A 101 13.05 -1.13 -1.35
N ALA A 102 12.59 -1.67 -0.23
CA ALA A 102 13.20 -1.47 1.08
C ALA A 102 14.61 -2.07 1.20
N SER A 103 14.92 -3.10 0.40
CA SER A 103 16.25 -3.70 0.32
C SER A 103 17.21 -2.97 -0.61
N LEU A 104 16.72 -2.01 -1.42
CA LEU A 104 17.59 -1.22 -2.27
C LEU A 104 18.51 -0.33 -1.40
N PRO A 105 19.79 -0.22 -1.76
CA PRO A 105 20.68 0.76 -1.14
C PRO A 105 20.02 2.14 -1.27
N GLN A 106 19.80 2.81 -0.14
CA GLN A 106 19.44 4.23 -0.19
C GLN A 106 20.61 4.92 -0.88
N GLU A 107 20.45 5.39 -2.11
CA GLU A 107 21.38 6.34 -2.71
C GLU A 107 21.39 7.55 -1.78
N ARG A 108 22.33 7.53 -0.83
CA ARG A 108 22.56 8.60 0.12
C ARG A 108 22.62 9.88 -0.68
N GLU A 109 21.93 10.91 -0.21
CA GLU A 109 22.00 12.29 -0.69
C GLU A 109 23.43 12.70 -1.13
N THR A 110 23.83 12.40 -2.36
CA THR A 110 25.10 12.84 -2.93
C THR A 110 24.97 14.20 -3.59
N ARG A 111 23.76 14.75 -3.71
CA ARG A 111 23.54 16.09 -4.31
C ARG A 111 23.45 17.26 -3.34
N LYS A 112 23.56 17.05 -2.01
CA LYS A 112 23.47 18.17 -1.04
C LYS A 112 24.81 18.61 -0.44
N LYS A 113 25.92 17.92 -0.72
CA LYS A 113 27.26 18.34 -0.28
C LYS A 113 28.13 18.99 -1.37
N GLU A 114 27.76 18.88 -2.65
CA GLU A 114 28.50 19.53 -3.73
C GLU A 114 28.07 21.00 -3.97
N SER A 115 26.87 21.41 -3.54
CA SER A 115 26.39 22.78 -3.72
C SER A 115 26.78 23.75 -2.60
N SER A 116 27.37 23.28 -1.49
CA SER A 116 27.77 24.13 -0.36
C SER A 116 29.29 24.29 -0.21
N ALA A 117 30.10 23.78 -1.14
CA ALA A 117 31.56 23.90 -1.14
C ALA A 117 32.10 24.84 -2.24
N GLY A 118 31.21 25.55 -2.94
CA GLY A 118 31.56 26.41 -4.07
C GLY A 118 30.89 27.78 -3.99
N ARG A 119 31.29 28.61 -3.02
CA ARG A 119 31.48 30.08 -3.14
C ARG A 119 31.77 30.70 -1.78
#